data_AF-A0A966N5F4-F1
#
_entry.id   AF-A0A966N5F4-F1
#
_cell.length_a   1.000
_cell.length_b   1.000
_cell.length_c   1.000
_cell.angle_alpha   90.00
_cell.angle_beta   90.00
_cell.angle_gamma   90.00
#
_symmetry.space_group_name_H-M   'P 1'
#
loop_
_entity.id
_entity.type
_entity.pdbx_description
1 polymer ?
#
loop_
_entity_poly.entity_id
_entity_poly.type
_entity_poly.pdbx_seq_one_letter_code
_entity_poly.pdbx_strand_id
1 'polypeptide(L)' 'CAPAPTEPDLCVVLGPATQMPASLVWELAYAELVFLNVPWAELDADALEIAISDFARRDRRFGGVDS' A
#
# COMPACT_ATOMS: atom_id res chain seq x y z
N CYS A 1 12.78 3.59 16.07
CA CYS A 1 11.46 2.99 15.80
C CYS A 1 11.63 1.48 15.76
N ALA A 2 10.85 0.72 16.54
CA ALA A 2 10.79 -0.73 16.39
C ALA A 2 10.00 -1.07 15.11
N PRO A 3 10.30 -2.19 14.43
CA PRO A 3 9.52 -2.64 13.28
C PRO A 3 8.06 -2.90 13.68
N ALA A 4 7.15 -2.80 12.71
CA ALA A 4 5.76 -3.14 12.93
C ALA A 4 5.63 -4.62 13.35
N PRO A 5 4.70 -4.97 14.26
CA PRO A 5 4.51 -6.34 14.71
C PRO A 5 3.94 -7.27 13.62
N THR A 6 3.43 -6.70 12.53
CA THR A 6 2.84 -7.42 11.39
C THR A 6 3.27 -6.77 10.09
N GLU A 7 3.42 -7.57 9.05
CA GLU A 7 3.75 -7.08 7.70
C GLU A 7 2.52 -6.37 7.08
N PRO A 8 2.72 -5.27 6.34
CA PRO A 8 1.63 -4.54 5.72
C PRO A 8 1.12 -5.24 4.45
N ASP A 9 -0.18 -5.44 4.35
CA ASP A 9 -0.83 -5.93 3.12
C ASP A 9 -0.86 -4.87 2.00
N LEU A 10 -1.12 -3.61 2.36
CA LEU A 10 -1.28 -2.48 1.44
C LEU A 10 -0.41 -1.32 1.91
N CYS A 11 0.40 -0.77 1.01
CA CYS A 11 1.11 0.47 1.23
C CYS A 11 0.67 1.52 0.21
N VAL A 12 0.12 2.62 0.72
CA VAL A 12 -0.26 3.79 -0.08
C VAL A 12 0.92 4.75 -0.13
N VAL A 13 1.44 4.97 -1.33
CA VAL A 13 2.54 5.90 -1.60
C VAL A 13 1.96 7.16 -2.24
N LEU A 14 2.14 8.31 -1.58
CA LEU A 14 1.74 9.58 -2.16
C LEU A 14 2.85 10.13 -3.07
N GLY A 15 2.46 10.57 -4.25
CA GLY A 15 3.36 11.15 -5.24
C GLY A 15 3.39 10.36 -6.56
N PRO A 16 4.24 10.80 -7.50
CA PRO A 16 4.32 10.18 -8.81
C PRO A 16 4.84 8.75 -8.72
N ALA A 17 4.24 7.84 -9.49
CA ALA A 17 4.65 6.43 -9.61
C ALA A 17 6.00 6.23 -10.36
N THR A 18 6.85 7.25 -10.39
CA THR A 18 8.14 7.26 -11.09
C THR A 18 9.31 6.92 -10.18
N GLN A 19 9.11 6.88 -8.86
CA GLN A 19 10.16 6.58 -7.89
C GLN A 19 9.65 5.65 -6.79
N MET A 20 10.42 4.59 -6.51
CA MET A 20 10.15 3.74 -5.35
C MET A 20 10.42 4.49 -4.03
N PRO A 21 9.68 4.16 -2.95
CA PRO A 21 9.99 4.68 -1.62
C PRO A 21 11.43 4.33 -1.21
N ALA A 22 12.17 5.32 -0.71
CA ALA A 22 13.54 5.12 -0.22
C ALA A 22 13.60 4.43 1.15
N SER A 23 12.46 4.25 1.82
CA SER A 23 12.31 3.66 3.15
C SER A 23 11.43 2.41 3.12
N LEU A 24 11.62 1.53 4.11
CA LEU A 24 10.81 0.32 4.32
C LEU A 24 10.86 -0.71 3.19
N VAL A 25 11.88 -0.68 2.33
CA VAL A 25 12.04 -1.62 1.19
C VAL A 25 11.80 -3.08 1.59
N TRP A 26 12.27 -3.49 2.78
CA TRP A 26 12.12 -4.87 3.21
C TRP A 26 10.69 -5.20 3.67
N GLU A 27 10.06 -4.30 4.41
CA GLU A 27 8.66 -4.44 4.84
C GLU A 27 7.69 -4.32 3.66
N LEU A 28 8.08 -3.61 2.60
CA LEU A 28 7.31 -3.42 1.37
C LEU A 28 7.46 -4.56 0.36
N ALA A 29 8.37 -5.51 0.56
CA ALA A 29 8.61 -6.57 -0.43
C ALA A 29 7.41 -7.48 -0.66
N TYR A 30 6.55 -7.63 0.35
CA TYR A 30 5.33 -8.43 0.29
C TYR A 30 4.04 -7.60 0.29
N ALA A 31 4.16 -6.27 0.39
CA ALA A 31 3.02 -5.37 0.39
C ALA A 31 2.60 -5.01 -1.04
N GLU A 32 1.31 -4.83 -1.25
CA GLU A 32 0.81 -4.26 -2.48
C GLU A 32 1.00 -2.74 -2.46
N LEU A 33 1.68 -2.19 -3.49
CA LEU A 33 1.91 -0.76 -3.59
C LEU A 33 0.81 -0.08 -4.41
N VAL A 34 0.17 0.93 -3.82
CA VAL A 34 -0.77 1.81 -4.52
C VAL A 34 -0.21 3.23 -4.51
N PHE A 35 -0.02 3.78 -5.71
CA PHE A 35 0.46 5.15 -5.87
C PHE A 35 -0.71 6.10 -6.08
N LEU A 36 -0.85 7.09 -5.20
CA LEU A 36 -1.81 8.18 -5.35
C LEU A 36 -1.07 9.46 -5.71
N ASN A 37 -1.39 10.03 -6.87
CA ASN A 37 -0.84 11.32 -7.30
C ASN A 37 -1.59 12.49 -6.64
N VAL A 38 -1.70 12.44 -5.31
CA VAL A 38 -2.33 13.45 -4.47
C VAL A 38 -1.28 13.98 -3.50
N PRO A 39 -1.11 15.31 -3.36
CA PRO A 39 -0.20 15.85 -2.37
C PRO A 39 -0.70 15.54 -0.97
N TRP A 40 0.21 15.39 0.00
CA TRP A 40 -0.15 15.05 1.38
C TRP A 40 -1.22 15.97 1.99
N ALA A 41 -1.20 17.26 1.66
CA ALA A 41 -2.16 18.24 2.16
C ALA A 41 -3.59 18.05 1.64
N GLU A 42 -3.76 17.32 0.53
CA GLU A 42 -5.04 17.07 -0.12
C GLU A 42 -5.51 15.61 0.07
N LEU A 43 -4.77 14.81 0.85
CA LEU A 43 -5.19 13.44 1.14
C LEU A 43 -6.47 13.45 2.00
N ASP A 44 -7.55 12.92 1.45
CA ASP A 44 -8.84 12.76 2.12
C ASP A 44 -9.27 11.28 2.21
N ALA A 45 -10.42 11.06 2.84
CA ALA A 45 -10.98 9.73 3.03
C ALA A 45 -11.37 9.08 1.69
N ASP A 46 -11.87 9.87 0.74
CA ASP A 46 -12.30 9.38 -0.57
C ASP A 46 -11.11 8.83 -1.37
N ALA A 47 -9.97 9.54 -1.35
CA ALA A 47 -8.72 9.09 -1.96
C ALA A 47 -8.23 7.76 -1.35
N LEU A 48 -8.38 7.60 -0.02
CA LEU A 48 -8.04 6.35 0.65
C LEU A 48 -9.03 5.22 0.31
N GLU A 49 -10.32 5.51 0.22
CA GLU A 49 -11.35 4.54 -0.15
C GLU A 49 -11.17 4.02 -1.56
N ILE A 50 -10.72 4.87 -2.49
CA ILE A 50 -10.31 4.46 -3.84
C ILE A 50 -9.13 3.48 -3.77
N ALA A 51 -8.09 3.79 -2.98
CA ALA A 51 -6.93 2.91 -2.84
C ALA A 51 -7.29 1.54 -2.24
N ILE A 52 -8.15 1.52 -1.22
CA ILE A 52 -8.66 0.29 -0.60
C ILE A 52 -9.54 -0.49 -1.57
N SER A 53 -10.40 0.19 -2.32
CA SER A 53 -11.29 -0.45 -3.31
C SER A 53 -10.52 -1.02 -4.50
N ASP A 54 -9.42 -0.37 -4.90
CA ASP A 54 -8.49 -0.90 -5.89
C ASP A 54 -7.78 -2.14 -5.36
N PHE A 55 -7.27 -2.09 -4.12
CA PHE A 55 -6.64 -3.22 -3.43
C PHE A 55 -7.60 -4.42 -3.31
N ALA A 56 -8.83 -4.19 -2.87
CA ALA A 56 -9.85 -5.24 -2.71
C ALA A 56 -10.28 -5.88 -4.05
N ARG A 57 -10.09 -5.18 -5.17
CA ARG A 57 -10.37 -5.69 -6.52
C ARG A 57 -9.23 -6.53 -7.10
N ARG A 58 -8.00 -6.42 -6.59
CA ARG A 58 -6.88 -7.23 -7.09
C ARG A 58 -7.04 -8.66 -6.57
N ASP A 59 -7.23 -9.59 -7.51
CA ASP A 59 -7.41 -11.01 -7.21
C ASP A 59 -6.12 -11.55 -6.56
N ARG A 60 -6.19 -11.92 -5.27
CA ARG A 60 -5.05 -12.49 -4.55
C ARG A 60 -4.75 -13.86 -5.13
N ARG A 61 -3.85 -13.90 -6.12
CA ARG A 61 -3.50 -15.15 -6.82
C ARG A 61 -2.78 -16.18 -5.93
N PHE A 62 -2.42 -15.84 -4.69
CA PHE A 62 -1.97 -16.77 -3.64
C PHE A 62 -2.44 -16.26 -2.26
N GLY A 63 -3.05 -17.16 -1.48
CA GLY A 63 -3.63 -16.85 -0.16
C GLY A 63 -4.63 -17.89 0.36
N GLY A 64 -4.94 -18.93 -0.41
CA GLY A 64 -5.64 -20.11 0.13
C GLY A 64 -4.71 -20.98 0.96
N VAL A 65 -4.38 -20.55 2.17
CA VAL A 65 -4.16 -21.47 3.29
C VAL A 65 -4.84 -20.88 4.52
N ASP A 66 -6.10 -21.25 4.69
CA ASP A 66 -6.66 -21.47 6.02
C ASP A 66 -5.74 -22.45 6.76
N SER A 67 -5.19 -22.02 7.90
CA SER A 67 -4.81 -22.84 9.06
C SER A 67 -4.50 -21.93 10.25
#